data_AF-A0A136KLA1-F1
#
_entry.id   AF-A0A136KLA1-F1
#
_cell.length_a   1.000
_cell.length_b   1.000
_cell.length_c   1.000
_cell.angle_alpha   90.00
_cell.angle_beta   90.00
_cell.angle_gamma   90.00
#
_symmetry.space_group_name_H-M   'P 1'
#
loop_
_entity.id
_entity.type
_entity.pdbx_description
1 polymer ?
#
loop_
_entity_poly.entity_id
_entity_poly.type
_entity_poly.pdbx_seq_one_letter_code
_entity_poly.pdbx_strand_id
1 'polypeptide(L)'
;MTGTTSQKKPKINLNIYIREVFVSSLDEEPGIKLRRERSSVYSESKLNKNGREYIIFHKKSGAYEVNAFYLHNNKLFVLNILSYGSENLDEALKNILESVEVPI
;
A
#
# COMPACT_ATOMS: atom_id res chain seq x y z
N MET A 1 19.15 25.09 -29.20
CA MET A 1 19.26 24.91 -27.73
C MET A 1 18.06 24.09 -27.29
N THR A 2 18.23 22.80 -27.01
CA THR A 2 17.15 21.92 -26.53
C THR A 2 17.11 21.97 -25.00
N GLY A 3 16.24 22.82 -24.45
CA GLY A 3 15.96 22.82 -23.02
C GLY A 3 15.16 21.58 -22.66
N THR A 4 15.80 20.60 -22.04
CA THR A 4 15.17 19.44 -21.43
C THR A 4 14.25 19.93 -20.31
N THR A 5 12.93 19.87 -20.53
CA THR A 5 11.95 19.94 -19.45
C THR A 5 12.20 18.74 -18.55
N SER A 6 12.92 18.96 -17.44
CA SER A 6 12.98 18.00 -16.33
C SER A 6 11.56 17.82 -15.81
N GLN A 7 10.91 16.72 -16.18
CA GLN A 7 9.67 16.31 -15.53
C GLN A 7 9.99 16.13 -14.04
N LYS A 8 9.54 17.08 -13.20
CA LYS A 8 9.57 16.91 -11.76
C LYS A 8 8.80 15.64 -11.43
N LYS A 9 9.51 14.58 -11.01
CA LYS A 9 8.86 13.38 -10.49
C LYS A 9 7.95 13.80 -9.32
N PRO A 10 6.70 13.31 -9.26
CA PRO A 10 5.83 13.57 -8.13
C PRO A 10 6.53 13.10 -6.86
N LYS A 11 6.51 13.95 -5.82
CA LYS A 11 7.14 13.64 -4.52
C LYS A 11 6.50 12.41 -3.89
N ILE A 12 5.21 12.20 -4.15
CA ILE A 12 4.39 11.09 -3.66
C ILE A 12 3.47 10.62 -4.79
N ASN A 13 3.39 9.31 -4.97
CA ASN A 13 2.38 8.62 -5.77
C ASN A 13 1.46 7.83 -4.84
N LEU A 14 0.16 8.03 -4.98
CA LEU A 14 -0.88 7.36 -4.21
C LEU A 14 -1.75 6.56 -5.18
N ASN A 15 -1.91 5.27 -4.93
CA ASN A 15 -2.80 4.41 -5.71
C ASN A 15 -3.75 3.69 -4.75
N ILE A 16 -5.04 3.98 -4.89
CA ILE A 16 -6.11 3.39 -4.08
C ILE A 16 -7.11 2.75 -5.03
N TYR A 17 -7.42 1.48 -4.81
CA TYR A 17 -8.44 0.80 -5.57
C TYR A 17 -9.10 -0.31 -4.76
N ILE A 18 -10.32 -0.63 -5.16
CA ILE A 18 -11.07 -1.80 -4.71
C ILE A 18 -11.30 -2.67 -5.94
N ARG A 19 -11.04 -3.97 -5.81
CA ARG A 19 -11.36 -4.95 -6.85
C ARG A 19 -11.99 -6.19 -6.24
N GLU A 20 -12.86 -6.83 -7.01
CA GLU A 20 -13.35 -8.16 -6.67
C GLU A 20 -12.25 -9.20 -6.90
N VAL A 21 -12.10 -10.13 -5.97
CA VAL A 21 -11.12 -11.20 -5.99
C VAL A 21 -11.76 -12.52 -5.57
N PHE A 22 -11.42 -13.58 -6.28
CA PHE A 22 -11.89 -14.93 -5.98
C PHE A 22 -10.82 -15.67 -5.16
N VAL A 23 -10.48 -15.12 -3.99
CA VAL A 23 -9.54 -15.73 -3.05
C VAL A 23 -10.21 -15.94 -1.71
N SER A 24 -9.90 -17.05 -1.03
CA SER A 24 -10.52 -17.38 0.25
C SER A 24 -9.93 -16.56 1.41
N SER A 25 -8.71 -16.04 1.23
CA SER A 25 -7.98 -15.25 2.22
C SER A 25 -6.96 -14.30 1.58
N LEU A 26 -6.46 -13.34 2.35
CA LEU A 26 -5.36 -12.45 1.92
C LEU A 26 -4.08 -13.23 1.61
N ASP A 27 -3.88 -14.40 2.20
CA ASP A 27 -2.68 -15.22 1.98
C ASP A 27 -2.62 -15.79 0.56
N GLU A 28 -3.75 -15.85 -0.13
CA GLU A 28 -3.85 -16.33 -1.51
C GLU A 28 -3.58 -15.23 -2.55
N GLU A 29 -3.64 -13.95 -2.15
CA GLU A 29 -3.51 -12.80 -3.03
C GLU A 29 -2.08 -12.70 -3.62
N PRO A 30 -1.92 -12.66 -4.96
CA PRO A 30 -0.59 -12.69 -5.59
C PRO A 30 0.36 -11.57 -5.16
N GLY A 31 -0.14 -10.35 -4.96
CA GLY A 31 0.66 -9.21 -4.49
C GLY A 31 1.19 -9.38 -3.06
N ILE A 32 0.41 -10.00 -2.17
CA ILE A 32 0.81 -10.34 -0.80
C ILE A 32 1.84 -11.47 -0.83
N LYS A 33 1.57 -12.56 -1.57
CA LYS A 33 2.52 -13.68 -1.75
C LYS A 33 3.89 -13.19 -2.20
N LEU A 34 3.92 -12.38 -3.28
CA LEU A 34 5.15 -11.84 -3.84
C LEU A 34 5.94 -10.99 -2.83
N ARG A 35 5.28 -10.23 -1.96
CA ARG A 35 5.95 -9.40 -0.95
C ARG A 35 6.51 -10.24 0.20
N ARG A 36 5.79 -11.28 0.62
CA ARG A 36 6.26 -12.26 1.63
C ARG A 36 7.46 -13.07 1.16
N GLU A 37 7.43 -13.52 -0.09
CA GLU A 37 8.58 -14.19 -0.74
C GLU A 37 9.81 -13.28 -0.81
N ARG A 38 9.60 -11.95 -0.80
CA ARG A 38 10.66 -10.92 -0.82
C ARG A 38 10.83 -10.27 0.56
N SER A 39 10.85 -11.07 1.62
CA SER A 39 11.06 -10.60 3.01
C SER A 39 12.38 -9.87 3.26
N SER A 40 13.38 -10.02 2.38
CA SER A 40 14.60 -9.20 2.42
C SER A 40 14.38 -7.76 1.96
N VAL A 41 13.32 -7.52 1.17
CA VAL A 41 12.95 -6.23 0.59
C VAL A 41 11.81 -5.58 1.39
N TYR A 42 10.87 -6.37 1.91
CA TYR A 42 9.70 -5.87 2.63
C TYR A 42 9.64 -6.38 4.07
N SER A 43 9.17 -5.54 4.98
CA SER A 43 8.68 -5.94 6.30
C SER A 43 7.16 -5.98 6.29
N GLU A 44 6.59 -7.02 6.88
CA GLU A 44 5.14 -7.16 7.07
C GLU A 44 4.75 -6.76 8.49
N SER A 45 3.61 -6.09 8.63
CA SER A 45 2.97 -5.83 9.91
C SER A 45 1.45 -5.88 9.76
N LYS A 46 0.74 -5.91 10.89
CA LYS A 46 -0.72 -5.82 10.92
C LYS A 46 -1.15 -4.51 11.56
N LEU A 47 -2.22 -3.92 11.03
CA LEU A 47 -2.83 -2.73 11.59
C LEU A 47 -4.34 -2.91 11.67
N ASN A 48 -4.87 -2.86 12.89
CA ASN A 48 -6.32 -2.84 13.11
C ASN A 48 -6.81 -1.40 13.17
N LYS A 49 -7.73 -1.04 12.28
CA LYS A 49 -8.32 0.30 12.22
C LYS A 49 -9.78 0.25 11.77
N ASN A 50 -10.67 0.95 12.48
CA ASN A 50 -12.11 0.98 12.20
C ASN A 50 -12.74 -0.42 12.07
N GLY A 51 -12.30 -1.38 12.90
CA GLY A 51 -12.76 -2.77 12.87
C GLY A 51 -12.23 -3.61 11.70
N ARG A 52 -11.26 -3.09 10.95
CA ARG A 52 -10.66 -3.76 9.78
C ARG A 52 -9.20 -4.11 10.08
N GLU A 53 -8.82 -5.36 9.83
CA GLU A 53 -7.42 -5.81 9.92
C GLU A 53 -6.75 -5.61 8.55
N TYR A 54 -5.77 -4.71 8.50
CA TYR A 54 -4.95 -4.48 7.33
C TYR A 54 -3.63 -5.25 7.46
N ILE A 55 -3.21 -5.90 6.37
CA ILE A 55 -1.84 -6.37 6.20
C ILE A 55 -1.05 -5.23 5.55
N ILE A 56 0.02 -4.80 6.21
CA ILE A 56 0.85 -3.68 5.79
C ILE A 56 2.23 -4.19 5.38
N PHE A 57 2.71 -3.76 4.22
CA PHE A 57 4.08 -3.99 3.79
C PHE A 57 4.83 -2.68 3.64
N HIS A 58 5.97 -2.59 4.29
CA HIS A 58 6.93 -1.50 4.14
C HIS A 58 8.16 -1.99 3.41
N LYS A 59 8.61 -1.21 2.44
CA LYS A 59 9.89 -1.47 1.79
C LYS A 59 11.04 -1.00 2.68
N LYS A 60 12.00 -1.89 2.93
CA LYS A 60 13.10 -1.65 3.87
C LYS A 60 14.15 -0.67 3.36
N SER A 61 14.28 -0.49 2.05
CA SER A 61 15.31 0.36 1.45
C SER A 61 14.97 0.87 0.05
N GLY A 62 15.62 1.96 -0.35
CA GLY A 62 15.42 2.61 -1.65
C GLY A 62 14.29 3.64 -1.58
N ALA A 63 13.31 3.55 -2.47
CA ALA A 63 12.12 4.40 -2.41
C ALA A 63 11.27 4.05 -1.19
N TYR A 64 10.73 5.06 -0.50
CA TYR A 64 9.82 4.86 0.61
C TYR A 64 8.50 4.36 0.04
N GLU A 65 8.14 3.13 0.38
CA GLU A 65 6.96 2.48 -0.17
C GLU A 65 6.22 1.78 0.97
N VAL A 66 4.93 2.08 1.12
CA VAL A 66 4.03 1.39 2.03
C VAL A 66 2.78 0.94 1.30
N ASN A 67 2.36 -0.29 1.58
CA ASN A 67 1.24 -0.94 0.92
C ASN A 67 0.31 -1.47 2.02
N ALA A 68 -1.00 -1.27 1.89
CA ALA A 68 -2.00 -1.76 2.82
C ALA A 68 -3.05 -2.58 2.06
N PHE A 69 -3.36 -3.76 2.59
CA PHE A 69 -4.30 -4.70 2.01
C PHE A 69 -5.37 -5.07 3.01
N TYR A 70 -6.62 -5.07 2.57
CA TYR A 70 -7.77 -5.50 3.36
C TYR A 70 -8.74 -6.26 2.48
N LEU A 71 -9.22 -7.41 2.94
CA LEU A 71 -10.18 -8.25 2.22
C LEU A 71 -11.49 -8.32 3.02
N HIS A 72 -12.59 -8.02 2.36
CA HIS A 72 -13.92 -8.17 2.93
C HIS A 72 -14.91 -8.64 1.87
N ASN A 73 -15.63 -9.73 2.12
CA ASN A 73 -16.64 -10.28 1.19
C ASN A 73 -16.15 -10.33 -0.27
N ASN A 74 -15.00 -10.94 -0.53
CA ASN A 74 -14.36 -11.03 -1.84
C ASN A 74 -13.94 -9.68 -2.48
N LYS A 75 -14.04 -8.56 -1.76
CA LYS A 75 -13.52 -7.26 -2.19
C LYS A 75 -12.18 -7.00 -1.54
N LEU A 76 -11.14 -6.88 -2.36
CA LEU A 76 -9.80 -6.49 -1.93
C LEU A 76 -9.67 -4.98 -2.07
N PHE A 77 -9.50 -4.30 -0.94
CA PHE A 77 -9.03 -2.94 -0.86
C PHE A 77 -7.50 -2.93 -0.87
N VAL A 78 -6.92 -2.09 -1.73
CA VAL A 78 -5.48 -1.88 -1.82
C VAL A 78 -5.16 -0.40 -1.79
N LEU A 79 -4.21 -0.04 -0.94
CA LEU A 79 -3.63 1.30 -0.85
C LEU A 79 -2.11 1.19 -0.99
N ASN A 80 -1.54 1.83 -2.00
CA ASN A 80 -0.10 1.90 -2.20
C ASN A 80 0.35 3.36 -2.17
N ILE A 81 1.35 3.65 -1.34
CA ILE A 81 1.97 4.96 -1.23
C ILE A 81 3.45 4.79 -1.57
N LEU A 82 3.92 5.51 -2.59
CA LEU A 82 5.31 5.54 -3.00
C LEU A 82 5.82 6.98 -2.92
N SER A 83 6.90 7.20 -2.19
CA SER A 83 7.53 8.49 -1.98
C SER A 83 9.01 8.43 -2.34
N TYR A 84 9.46 9.48 -3.02
CA TYR A 84 10.86 9.65 -3.42
C TYR A 84 11.59 10.71 -2.58
N GLY A 85 10.95 11.27 -1.54
CA GLY A 85 11.54 12.36 -0.76
C GLY A 85 10.99 12.55 0.66
N SER A 86 10.20 11.61 1.19
CA SER A 86 9.63 11.66 2.54
C SER A 86 9.71 10.29 3.22
N GLU A 87 10.19 10.30 4.47
CA GLU A 87 10.40 9.12 5.33
C GLU A 87 9.14 8.69 6.11
N ASN A 88 8.28 9.63 6.50
CA ASN A 88 7.15 9.32 7.39
C ASN A 88 5.87 8.96 6.63
N LEU A 89 5.89 7.82 5.95
CA LEU A 89 4.71 7.28 5.25
C LEU A 89 3.68 6.66 6.20
N ASP A 90 4.08 6.34 7.43
CA ASP A 90 3.22 5.67 8.41
C ASP A 90 2.10 6.56 8.92
N GLU A 91 2.42 7.82 9.19
CA GLU A 91 1.42 8.81 9.58
C GLU A 91 0.43 9.09 8.45
N ALA A 92 0.94 9.25 7.22
CA ALA A 92 0.09 9.43 6.04
C ALA A 92 -0.83 8.22 5.83
N LEU A 93 -0.30 7.00 5.95
CA LEU A 93 -1.09 5.77 5.88
C LEU A 93 -2.21 5.76 6.92
N LYS A 94 -1.88 6.03 8.19
CA LYS A 94 -2.86 6.04 9.28
C LYS A 94 -3.98 7.05 9.03
N ASN A 95 -3.64 8.27 8.63
CA ASN A 95 -4.62 9.33 8.35
C ASN A 95 -5.54 8.97 7.17
N ILE A 96 -4.99 8.34 6.12
CA ILE A 96 -5.80 7.87 4.98
C ILE A 96 -6.74 6.75 5.44
N LEU A 97 -6.22 5.73 6.15
CA LEU A 97 -7.03 4.61 6.62
C LEU A 97 -8.12 5.04 7.63
N GLU A 98 -7.89 6.11 8.37
CA GLU A 98 -8.91 6.77 9.21
C GLU A 98 -10.03 7.40 8.39
N SER A 99 -9.68 8.01 7.26
CA SER A 99 -10.59 8.79 6.43
C SER A 99 -11.36 7.96 5.40
N VAL A 100 -10.90 6.74 5.11
CA VAL A 100 -11.53 5.88 4.09
C VAL A 100 -12.72 5.12 4.68
N GLU A 101 -13.90 5.49 4.19
CA GLU A 101 -15.10 4.69 4.28
C GLU A 101 -15.07 3.61 3.19
N VAL A 102 -14.65 2.39 3.55
CA VAL A 102 -14.84 1.23 2.68
C VAL A 102 -16.28 0.75 2.86
N PRO A 103 -17.15 0.84 1.82
CA PRO A 103 -18.49 0.31 1.90
C PRO A 103 -18.41 -1.21 2.14
N ILE A 104 -18.96 -1.62 3.27
CA ILE A 104 -19.03 -3.00 3.76
C ILE A 104 -20.16 -3.72 3.00
#